data_AF-A0A423U0D1-F1
#
_entry.id   AF-A0A423U0D1-F1
#
_cell.length_a   1.000
_cell.length_b   1.000
_cell.length_c   1.000
_cell.angle_alpha   90.00
_cell.angle_beta   90.00
_cell.angle_gamma   90.00
#
_symmetry.space_group_name_H-M   'P 1'
#
loop_
_entity.id
_entity.type
_entity.pdbx_description
1 polymer ?
#
loop_
_entity_poly.entity_id
_entity_poly.type
_entity_poly.pdbx_seq_one_letter_code
_entity_poly.pdbx_strand_id
1 'polypeptide(L)'
;MTAQEQDVISLDEEDEDEDIPDVATCQSLVEQFAEITGTDEACAQFYLQDRKWDLERSVNAFFESQTGGIQILNDGDEPEVVVTFDSKMVSMLSANSVSKEPPKNFRLLTWNVDGLDEKNLKKRTKTVAKIIELEKVDIVFLQELVPETYSYLEDLLPQFVFIAGGSREYFVATLLRRTTVYFDGHNLIQFQNSVMGRNLLCVEAHIGEVKLNLLNAHLESTAEFSRQRTEQLSMAFSRMKSAANNSSTIFAGDLNLRDKEVEQARLPGDIYDLWEACGRRNECRWTWDTQRNTNLEASVLWLIV
;
A
#
# COMPACT_ATOMS: atom_id res chain seq x y z
N MET A 1 -31.28 60.26 -22.13
CA MET A 1 -29.87 60.67 -22.14
C MET A 1 -29.33 60.36 -20.76
N THR A 2 -28.83 59.13 -20.57
CA THR A 2 -27.39 58.73 -20.65
C THR A 2 -26.64 59.20 -19.40
N ALA A 3 -25.88 58.39 -18.66
CA ALA A 3 -25.26 57.11 -18.98
C ALA A 3 -25.09 56.24 -17.72
N GLN A 4 -25.09 54.93 -17.92
CA GLN A 4 -24.59 53.91 -17.01
C GLN A 4 -23.05 53.96 -17.04
N GLU A 5 -22.40 53.95 -15.88
CA GLU A 5 -20.98 53.62 -15.78
C GLU A 5 -20.82 52.11 -15.99
N GLN A 6 -20.16 51.75 -17.09
CA GLN A 6 -19.64 50.41 -17.33
C GLN A 6 -18.23 50.36 -16.76
N ASP A 7 -18.03 49.58 -15.71
CA ASP A 7 -16.71 49.08 -15.34
C ASP A 7 -16.26 48.11 -16.44
N VAL A 8 -15.33 48.56 -17.27
CA VAL A 8 -14.60 47.70 -18.20
C VAL A 8 -13.49 47.04 -17.38
N ILE A 9 -13.75 45.82 -16.92
CA ILE A 9 -12.71 44.90 -16.47
C ILE A 9 -11.98 44.45 -17.75
N SER A 10 -10.72 44.88 -17.92
CA SER A 10 -9.83 44.24 -18.89
C SER A 10 -9.58 42.82 -18.40
N LEU A 11 -10.07 41.86 -19.16
CA LEU A 11 -9.58 40.49 -19.07
C LEU A 11 -8.25 40.49 -19.82
N ASP A 12 -7.17 40.64 -19.06
CA ASP A 12 -5.84 40.29 -19.51
C ASP A 12 -5.83 38.75 -19.63
N GLU A 13 -6.07 38.25 -20.85
CA GLU A 13 -5.73 36.89 -21.26
C GLU A 13 -4.20 36.85 -21.42
N GLU A 14 -3.48 36.65 -20.31
CA GLU A 14 -2.04 36.37 -20.31
C GLU A 14 -1.81 34.85 -20.28
N ASP A 15 -1.44 34.33 -21.47
CA ASP A 15 -0.45 33.29 -21.74
C ASP A 15 -0.53 31.91 -21.04
N GLU A 16 -1.31 30.98 -21.61
CA GLU A 16 -1.17 29.51 -21.39
C GLU A 16 -0.24 28.82 -22.42
N ASP A 17 0.35 29.56 -23.37
CA ASP A 17 1.08 29.02 -24.55
C ASP A 17 2.63 29.08 -24.44
N GLU A 18 3.22 29.28 -23.26
CA GLU A 18 4.69 29.47 -23.15
C GLU A 18 5.56 28.19 -23.30
N ASP A 19 4.97 26.98 -23.36
CA ASP A 19 5.74 25.71 -23.31
C ASP A 19 5.54 24.78 -24.54
N ILE A 20 4.89 25.22 -25.63
CA ILE A 20 4.64 24.38 -26.81
C ILE A 20 5.72 24.63 -27.91
N PRO A 21 6.49 23.62 -28.34
CA PRO A 21 7.46 23.75 -29.42
C PRO A 21 6.81 24.12 -30.77
N ASP A 22 7.62 24.57 -31.74
CA ASP A 22 7.09 24.84 -33.09
C ASP A 22 6.50 23.58 -33.75
N VAL A 23 5.61 23.79 -34.72
CA VAL A 23 4.85 22.72 -35.39
C VAL A 23 5.75 21.66 -36.02
N ALA A 24 6.93 22.02 -36.56
CA ALA A 24 7.82 21.05 -37.17
C ALA A 24 8.54 20.21 -36.11
N THR A 25 8.93 20.83 -35.00
CA THR A 25 9.46 20.13 -33.83
C THR A 25 8.42 19.18 -33.23
N CYS A 26 7.17 19.63 -33.08
CA CYS A 26 6.06 18.80 -32.63
C CYS A 26 5.86 17.55 -33.50
N GLN A 27 5.80 17.74 -34.83
CA GLN A 27 5.65 16.63 -35.78
C GLN A 27 6.82 15.63 -35.70
N SER A 28 8.05 16.14 -35.59
CA SER A 28 9.25 15.30 -35.45
C SER A 28 9.23 14.46 -34.16
N LEU A 29 8.76 15.03 -33.05
CA LEU A 29 8.64 14.31 -31.77
C LEU A 29 7.56 13.23 -31.82
N VAL A 30 6.42 13.51 -32.49
CA VAL A 30 5.34 12.55 -32.71
C VAL A 30 5.82 11.36 -33.53
N GLU A 31 6.53 11.61 -34.64
CA GLU A 31 7.11 10.57 -35.49
C GLU A 31 8.14 9.71 -34.74
N GLN A 32 9.04 10.35 -33.99
CA GLN A 32 10.05 9.64 -33.18
C GLN A 32 9.41 8.79 -32.07
N PHE A 33 8.40 9.31 -31.37
CA PHE A 33 7.68 8.53 -30.36
C PHE A 33 7.00 7.32 -31.00
N ALA A 34 6.27 7.51 -32.10
CA ALA A 34 5.56 6.44 -32.80
C ALA A 34 6.53 5.35 -33.28
N GLU A 35 7.71 5.74 -33.80
CA GLU A 35 8.77 4.80 -34.20
C GLU A 35 9.34 4.03 -33.01
N ILE A 36 9.68 4.70 -31.90
CA ILE A 36 10.29 4.06 -30.72
C ILE A 36 9.31 3.11 -30.03
N THR A 37 8.04 3.49 -29.94
CA THR A 37 7.01 2.75 -29.21
C THR A 37 6.25 1.74 -30.07
N GLY A 38 6.37 1.82 -31.40
CA GLY A 38 5.62 1.01 -32.35
C GLY A 38 4.12 1.35 -32.37
N THR A 39 3.76 2.60 -32.06
CA THR A 39 2.36 3.09 -32.00
C THR A 39 2.03 4.01 -33.19
N ASP A 40 0.81 4.56 -33.22
CA ASP A 40 0.41 5.55 -34.20
C ASP A 40 0.63 6.99 -33.71
N GLU A 41 0.59 7.93 -34.65
CA GLU A 41 0.80 9.36 -34.37
C GLU A 41 -0.24 9.95 -33.40
N ALA A 42 -1.44 9.38 -33.35
CA ALA A 42 -2.50 9.82 -32.42
C ALA A 42 -2.16 9.45 -30.97
N CYS A 43 -1.64 8.24 -30.75
CA CYS A 43 -1.14 7.82 -29.44
C CYS A 43 0.08 8.66 -29.03
N ALA A 44 1.02 8.88 -29.95
CA ALA A 44 2.18 9.72 -29.71
C ALA A 44 1.81 11.15 -29.29
N GLN A 45 0.87 11.77 -30.00
CA GLN A 45 0.41 13.12 -29.74
C GLN A 45 -0.25 13.25 -28.35
N PHE A 46 -1.02 12.25 -27.93
CA PHE A 46 -1.62 12.20 -26.60
C PHE A 46 -0.55 12.21 -25.48
N TYR A 47 0.48 11.37 -25.58
CA TYR A 47 1.52 11.31 -24.54
C TYR A 47 2.38 12.57 -24.47
N LEU A 48 2.70 13.16 -25.63
CA LEU A 48 3.56 14.34 -25.73
C LEU A 48 2.87 15.62 -25.25
N GLN A 49 1.57 15.80 -25.55
CA GLN A 49 0.81 16.98 -25.11
C GLN A 49 0.73 17.09 -23.58
N ASP A 50 0.45 15.97 -22.91
CA ASP A 50 0.35 15.91 -21.43
C ASP A 50 1.71 16.06 -20.72
N ARG A 51 2.83 16.05 -21.46
CA ARG A 51 4.19 15.98 -20.89
C ARG A 51 5.11 17.06 -21.45
N LYS A 52 4.54 18.21 -21.81
CA LYS A 52 5.28 19.38 -22.30
C LYS A 52 6.21 19.04 -23.47
N TRP A 53 5.79 18.12 -24.34
CA TRP A 53 6.54 17.65 -25.51
C TRP A 53 7.93 17.06 -25.20
N ASP A 54 8.15 16.57 -23.99
CA ASP A 54 9.38 15.83 -23.64
C ASP A 54 9.28 14.38 -24.15
N LEU A 55 10.07 14.06 -25.18
CA LEU A 55 10.07 12.73 -25.82
C LEU A 55 10.52 11.61 -24.88
N GLU A 56 11.59 11.81 -24.11
CA GLU A 56 12.13 10.78 -23.23
C GLU A 56 11.12 10.46 -22.12
N ARG A 57 10.55 11.50 -21.50
CA ARG A 57 9.49 11.37 -20.50
C ARG A 57 8.25 10.69 -21.04
N SER A 58 7.86 11.01 -22.28
CA SER A 58 6.69 10.45 -22.93
C SER A 58 6.89 8.97 -23.26
N VAL A 59 8.04 8.60 -23.84
CA VAL A 59 8.39 7.21 -24.18
C VAL A 59 8.50 6.35 -22.92
N ASN A 60 9.13 6.87 -21.86
CA ASN A 60 9.21 6.17 -20.58
C ASN A 60 7.80 5.90 -20.03
N ALA A 61 6.93 6.91 -20.02
CA ALA A 61 5.54 6.75 -19.57
C ALA A 61 4.76 5.73 -20.42
N PHE A 62 5.01 5.65 -21.72
CA PHE A 62 4.38 4.66 -22.60
C PHE A 62 4.76 3.23 -22.20
N PHE A 63 6.05 2.92 -22.14
CA PHE A 63 6.50 1.56 -21.80
C PHE A 63 6.14 1.18 -20.37
N GLU A 64 6.12 2.15 -19.46
CA GLU A 64 5.72 1.91 -18.07
C GLU A 64 4.21 1.66 -17.94
N SER A 65 3.38 2.32 -18.74
CA SER A 65 1.94 2.06 -18.78
C SER A 65 1.60 0.64 -19.26
N GLN A 66 2.46 0.05 -20.10
CA GLN A 66 2.33 -1.35 -20.53
C GLN A 66 2.66 -2.35 -19.41
N THR A 67 3.53 -1.96 -18.46
CA THR A 67 3.87 -2.80 -17.30
C THR A 67 2.92 -2.67 -16.11
N GLY A 68 2.08 -1.62 -16.09
CA GLY A 68 1.22 -1.27 -14.97
C GLY A 68 1.99 -0.75 -13.74
N GLY A 69 1.36 0.11 -12.93
CA GLY A 69 1.93 0.63 -11.70
C GLY A 69 1.39 1.99 -11.27
N ILE A 70 1.77 2.42 -10.06
CA ILE A 70 1.47 3.73 -9.49
C ILE A 70 2.66 4.66 -9.74
N GLN A 71 2.41 5.78 -10.43
CA GLN A 71 3.42 6.80 -10.68
C GLN A 71 3.12 8.10 -9.91
N ILE A 72 4.19 8.76 -9.48
CA ILE A 72 4.15 10.11 -8.91
C ILE A 72 4.85 11.00 -9.93
N LEU A 73 4.09 11.85 -10.61
CA LEU A 73 4.64 12.91 -11.45
C LEU A 73 5.02 14.07 -10.52
N ASN A 74 6.30 14.45 -10.50
CA ASN A 74 6.81 15.52 -9.62
C ASN A 74 6.87 16.89 -10.30
N ASP A 75 6.27 17.05 -11.48
CA ASP A 75 6.43 18.28 -12.26
C ASP A 75 5.15 19.11 -12.22
N GLY A 76 5.05 19.92 -11.16
CA GLY A 76 3.99 20.88 -10.85
C GLY A 76 4.05 21.27 -9.36
N ASP A 77 3.42 22.38 -8.98
CA ASP A 77 3.32 22.80 -7.56
C ASP A 77 2.60 21.74 -6.68
N GLU A 78 1.87 20.80 -7.29
CA GLU A 78 1.23 19.66 -6.65
C GLU A 78 1.55 18.35 -7.40
N PRO A 79 1.97 17.26 -6.70
CA PRO A 79 2.31 15.99 -7.35
C PRO A 79 1.07 15.25 -7.87
N GLU A 80 0.98 15.09 -9.19
CA GLU A 80 -0.09 14.33 -9.85
C GLU A 80 0.16 12.82 -9.79
N VAL A 81 -0.90 12.02 -9.63
CA VAL A 81 -0.80 10.56 -9.57
C VAL A 81 -1.44 9.95 -10.79
N VAL A 82 -0.64 9.25 -11.59
CA VAL A 82 -1.14 8.43 -12.69
C VAL A 82 -1.08 6.98 -12.24
N VAL A 83 -2.24 6.36 -12.10
CA VAL A 83 -2.36 4.91 -11.86
C VAL A 83 -2.59 4.25 -13.21
N THR A 84 -1.63 3.46 -13.66
CA THR A 84 -1.74 2.67 -14.89
C THR A 84 -1.97 1.21 -14.52
N PHE A 85 -2.94 0.57 -15.17
CA PHE A 85 -3.22 -0.84 -14.94
C PHE A 85 -2.79 -1.64 -16.16
N ASP A 86 -2.11 -2.76 -15.93
CA ASP A 86 -1.84 -3.75 -16.99
C ASP A 86 -3.19 -4.17 -17.62
N SER A 87 -3.29 -4.11 -18.94
CA SER A 87 -4.50 -4.51 -19.69
C SER A 87 -4.98 -5.93 -19.32
N LYS A 88 -4.05 -6.84 -19.00
CA LYS A 88 -4.36 -8.19 -18.51
C LYS A 88 -5.02 -8.17 -17.13
N MET A 89 -4.54 -7.30 -16.24
CA MET A 89 -5.08 -7.11 -14.89
C MET A 89 -6.49 -6.51 -14.96
N VAL A 90 -6.71 -5.50 -15.82
CA VAL A 90 -8.05 -4.94 -16.09
C VAL A 90 -8.99 -6.02 -16.64
N SER A 91 -8.52 -6.85 -17.56
CA SER A 91 -9.29 -7.97 -18.09
C SER A 91 -9.63 -9.02 -17.01
N MET A 92 -8.69 -9.35 -16.12
CA MET A 92 -8.94 -10.31 -15.03
C MET A 92 -9.92 -9.77 -13.98
N LEU A 93 -9.79 -8.49 -13.63
CA LEU A 93 -10.70 -7.81 -12.71
C LEU A 93 -12.12 -7.71 -13.29
N SER A 94 -12.26 -7.37 -14.57
CA SER A 94 -13.56 -7.28 -15.24
C SER A 94 -14.20 -8.64 -15.48
N ALA A 95 -13.41 -9.68 -15.75
CA ALA A 95 -13.91 -11.04 -15.97
C ALA A 95 -14.14 -11.83 -14.66
N ASN A 96 -13.74 -11.30 -13.48
CA ASN A 96 -13.60 -12.05 -12.23
C ASN A 96 -12.86 -13.38 -12.42
N SER A 97 -11.98 -13.47 -13.42
CA SER A 97 -11.27 -14.69 -13.77
C SER A 97 -9.98 -14.75 -12.97
N VAL A 98 -10.04 -15.43 -11.83
CA VAL A 98 -8.92 -15.54 -10.90
C VAL A 98 -8.26 -16.91 -11.08
N SER A 99 -6.93 -16.99 -10.88
CA SER A 99 -6.19 -18.25 -11.01
C SER A 99 -6.72 -19.30 -10.04
N LYS A 100 -6.86 -20.56 -10.49
CA LYS A 100 -7.13 -21.71 -9.61
C LYS A 100 -5.86 -22.37 -9.10
N GLU A 101 -4.71 -22.00 -9.65
CA GLU A 101 -3.41 -22.54 -9.26
C GLU A 101 -2.72 -21.59 -8.26
N PRO A 102 -2.11 -22.12 -7.19
CA PRO A 102 -1.33 -21.32 -6.26
C PRO A 102 -0.10 -20.72 -6.96
N PRO A 103 0.30 -19.48 -6.59
CA PRO A 103 1.44 -18.85 -7.21
C PRO A 103 2.73 -19.60 -6.84
N LYS A 104 3.71 -19.59 -7.74
CA LYS A 104 5.03 -20.20 -7.47
C LYS A 104 5.74 -19.58 -6.27
N ASN A 105 5.52 -18.27 -6.08
CA ASN A 105 6.00 -17.51 -4.93
C ASN A 105 4.79 -16.85 -4.28
N PHE A 106 4.70 -16.95 -2.96
CA PHE A 106 3.69 -16.29 -2.17
C PHE A 106 4.37 -15.20 -1.34
N ARG A 107 3.92 -13.95 -1.45
CA ARG A 107 4.54 -12.79 -0.81
C ARG A 107 3.58 -12.12 0.16
N LEU A 108 4.02 -11.98 1.40
CA LEU A 108 3.32 -11.23 2.44
C LEU A 108 4.15 -10.01 2.86
N LEU A 109 3.50 -8.87 3.02
CA LEU A 109 4.05 -7.66 3.61
C LEU A 109 3.27 -7.31 4.88
N THR A 110 3.96 -6.92 5.94
CA THR A 110 3.34 -6.28 7.12
C THR A 110 4.00 -4.93 7.36
N TRP A 111 3.21 -3.89 7.56
CA TRP A 111 3.72 -2.53 7.73
C TRP A 111 2.80 -1.64 8.57
N ASN A 112 3.32 -1.13 9.69
CA ASN A 112 2.75 0.04 10.36
C ASN A 112 3.11 1.29 9.55
N VAL A 113 2.09 1.93 8.96
CA VAL A 113 2.29 3.07 8.04
C VAL A 113 2.20 4.42 8.73
N ASP A 114 1.99 4.43 10.05
CA ASP A 114 1.99 5.62 10.89
C ASP A 114 1.07 6.73 10.33
N GLY A 115 -0.17 6.36 9.99
CA GLY A 115 -1.16 7.29 9.45
C GLY A 115 -1.65 8.33 10.46
N LEU A 116 -1.21 8.24 11.71
CA LEU A 116 -1.42 9.22 12.76
C LEU A 116 -0.51 10.46 12.61
N ASP A 117 0.65 10.34 11.94
CA ASP A 117 1.49 11.49 11.62
C ASP A 117 1.02 12.20 10.34
N GLU A 118 0.44 13.39 10.52
CA GLU A 118 -0.06 14.22 9.43
C GLU A 118 1.05 14.75 8.50
N LYS A 119 2.32 14.74 8.94
CA LYS A 119 3.44 15.29 8.17
C LYS A 119 3.65 14.48 6.89
N ASN A 120 3.43 15.14 5.75
CA ASN A 120 3.54 14.55 4.42
C ASN A 120 2.65 13.32 4.21
N LEU A 121 1.53 13.20 4.95
CA LEU A 121 0.67 12.02 4.99
C LEU A 121 0.34 11.48 3.58
N LYS A 122 -0.23 12.32 2.71
CA LYS A 122 -0.54 11.97 1.32
C LYS A 122 0.67 11.41 0.55
N LYS A 123 1.83 12.07 0.64
CA LYS A 123 3.07 11.67 -0.06
C LYS A 123 3.62 10.34 0.47
N ARG A 124 3.55 10.13 1.78
CA ARG A 124 3.91 8.85 2.43
C ARG A 124 2.97 7.74 1.98
N THR A 125 1.65 7.97 2.02
CA THR A 125 0.64 6.99 1.57
C THR A 125 0.81 6.61 0.10
N LYS A 126 1.08 7.57 -0.79
CA LYS A 126 1.45 7.29 -2.19
C LYS A 126 2.66 6.35 -2.29
N THR A 127 3.68 6.59 -1.48
CA THR A 127 4.92 5.80 -1.48
C THR A 127 4.68 4.38 -0.96
N VAL A 128 3.85 4.22 0.07
CA VAL A 128 3.39 2.91 0.55
C VAL A 128 2.71 2.13 -0.58
N ALA A 129 1.77 2.75 -1.29
CA ALA A 129 1.09 2.10 -2.41
C ALA A 129 2.06 1.67 -3.52
N LYS A 130 3.01 2.53 -3.88
CA LYS A 130 4.06 2.23 -4.87
C LYS A 130 4.91 1.03 -4.45
N ILE A 131 5.30 0.94 -3.18
CA ILE A 131 6.12 -0.19 -2.67
C ILE A 131 5.31 -1.49 -2.70
N ILE A 132 4.03 -1.47 -2.31
CA ILE A 132 3.15 -2.64 -2.39
C ILE A 132 3.09 -3.20 -3.81
N GLU A 133 3.00 -2.33 -4.83
CA GLU A 133 2.95 -2.77 -6.22
C GLU A 133 4.31 -3.27 -6.73
N LEU A 134 5.40 -2.55 -6.44
CA LEU A 134 6.76 -2.95 -6.82
C LEU A 134 7.15 -4.31 -6.24
N GLU A 135 6.76 -4.57 -4.99
CA GLU A 135 7.02 -5.84 -4.31
C GLU A 135 6.07 -6.96 -4.75
N LYS A 136 5.14 -6.71 -5.66
CA LYS A 136 4.20 -7.73 -6.21
C LYS A 136 3.60 -8.59 -5.09
N VAL A 137 3.15 -7.92 -4.03
CA VAL A 137 2.69 -8.58 -2.80
C VAL A 137 1.32 -9.23 -3.04
N ASP A 138 1.09 -10.41 -2.46
CA ASP A 138 -0.19 -11.12 -2.52
C ASP A 138 -1.10 -10.76 -1.34
N ILE A 139 -0.51 -10.59 -0.15
CA ILE A 139 -1.21 -10.23 1.09
C ILE A 139 -0.47 -9.09 1.79
N VAL A 140 -1.19 -8.03 2.16
CA VAL A 140 -0.62 -6.92 2.95
C VAL A 140 -1.37 -6.78 4.27
N PHE A 141 -0.63 -6.72 5.37
CA PHE A 141 -1.13 -6.31 6.68
C PHE A 141 -0.67 -4.89 6.96
N LEU A 142 -1.62 -3.97 7.13
CA LEU A 142 -1.33 -2.58 7.48
C LEU A 142 -1.80 -2.30 8.90
N GLN A 143 -1.02 -1.49 9.63
CA GLN A 143 -1.37 -0.94 10.94
C GLN A 143 -1.31 0.59 10.90
N GLU A 144 -2.04 1.24 11.81
CA GLU A 144 -2.19 2.70 11.89
C GLU A 144 -2.70 3.36 10.61
N LEU A 145 -3.64 2.72 9.92
CA LEU A 145 -4.43 3.39 8.90
C LEU A 145 -5.47 4.28 9.54
N VAL A 146 -5.70 5.45 8.94
CA VAL A 146 -6.81 6.34 9.28
C VAL A 146 -7.80 6.35 8.11
N PRO A 147 -9.06 6.79 8.27
CA PRO A 147 -10.04 6.79 7.18
C PRO A 147 -9.55 7.44 5.89
N GLU A 148 -8.81 8.54 6.00
CA GLU A 148 -8.23 9.24 4.84
C GLU A 148 -7.21 8.37 4.09
N THR A 149 -6.23 7.78 4.79
CA THR A 149 -5.20 6.96 4.16
C THR A 149 -5.75 5.63 3.66
N TYR A 150 -6.76 5.07 4.34
CA TYR A 150 -7.46 3.88 3.86
C TYR A 150 -8.15 4.15 2.52
N SER A 151 -9.01 5.17 2.46
CA SER A 151 -9.72 5.52 1.21
C SER A 151 -8.73 5.80 0.09
N TYR A 152 -7.65 6.51 0.41
CA TYR A 152 -6.67 6.85 -0.60
C TYR A 152 -5.88 5.65 -1.12
N LEU A 153 -5.53 4.69 -0.26
CA LEU A 153 -4.91 3.43 -0.70
C LEU A 153 -5.89 2.57 -1.51
N GLU A 154 -7.17 2.55 -1.16
CA GLU A 154 -8.20 1.79 -1.88
C GLU A 154 -8.33 2.29 -3.34
N ASP A 155 -8.30 3.61 -3.54
CA ASP A 155 -8.30 4.22 -4.87
C ASP A 155 -7.02 3.90 -5.67
N LEU A 156 -5.87 3.87 -5.00
CA LEU A 156 -4.57 3.60 -5.65
C LEU A 156 -4.32 2.12 -5.94
N LEU A 157 -4.97 1.21 -5.21
CA LEU A 157 -4.73 -0.23 -5.24
C LEU A 157 -6.02 -1.05 -5.50
N PRO A 158 -6.80 -0.77 -6.57
CA PRO A 158 -8.09 -1.44 -6.80
C PRO A 158 -7.97 -2.95 -7.05
N GLN A 159 -6.77 -3.44 -7.36
CA GLN A 159 -6.45 -4.86 -7.46
C GLN A 159 -6.42 -5.61 -6.14
N PHE A 160 -6.52 -4.91 -5.02
CA PHE A 160 -6.66 -5.51 -3.71
C PHE A 160 -8.12 -5.45 -3.25
N VAL A 161 -8.53 -6.47 -2.51
CA VAL A 161 -9.69 -6.40 -1.62
C VAL A 161 -9.19 -5.82 -0.31
N PHE A 162 -9.78 -4.74 0.17
CA PHE A 162 -9.47 -4.16 1.47
C PHE A 162 -10.45 -4.68 2.53
N ILE A 163 -9.92 -5.17 3.64
CA ILE A 163 -10.70 -5.59 4.81
C ILE A 163 -10.23 -4.76 5.99
N ALA A 164 -11.08 -3.83 6.44
CA ALA A 164 -10.79 -2.95 7.56
C ALA A 164 -11.06 -3.62 8.92
N GLY A 165 -10.16 -3.40 9.88
CA GLY A 165 -10.29 -3.78 11.29
C GLY A 165 -10.86 -2.66 12.16
N GLY A 166 -11.51 -1.65 11.56
CA GLY A 166 -12.07 -0.50 12.23
C GLY A 166 -12.65 0.50 11.21
N SER A 167 -13.23 1.60 11.69
CA SER A 167 -13.88 2.60 10.82
C SER A 167 -13.67 4.05 11.26
N ARG A 168 -12.95 4.29 12.36
CA ARG A 168 -12.73 5.61 12.97
C ARG A 168 -11.33 5.64 13.57
N GLU A 169 -10.83 6.85 13.82
CA GLU A 169 -9.50 7.10 14.38
C GLU A 169 -8.43 6.38 13.54
N TYR A 170 -7.79 5.36 14.12
CA TYR A 170 -6.87 4.49 13.40
C TYR A 170 -7.22 3.02 13.59
N PHE A 171 -6.83 2.18 12.63
CA PHE A 171 -7.14 0.77 12.62
C PHE A 171 -6.14 -0.04 11.78
N VAL A 172 -6.23 -1.37 11.88
CA VAL A 172 -5.50 -2.30 11.01
C VAL A 172 -6.31 -2.61 9.76
N ALA A 173 -5.67 -2.97 8.66
CA ALA A 173 -6.37 -3.53 7.48
C ALA A 173 -5.59 -4.71 6.88
N THR A 174 -6.32 -5.64 6.28
CA THR A 174 -5.76 -6.73 5.48
C THR A 174 -6.13 -6.50 4.02
N LEU A 175 -5.14 -6.50 3.13
CA LEU A 175 -5.34 -6.38 1.69
C LEU A 175 -5.04 -7.72 1.03
N LEU A 176 -5.94 -8.18 0.16
CA LEU A 176 -5.81 -9.44 -0.58
C LEU A 176 -5.76 -9.16 -2.08
N ARG A 177 -4.68 -9.56 -2.76
CA ARG A 177 -4.55 -9.36 -4.21
C ARG A 177 -5.58 -10.20 -4.95
N ARG A 178 -6.55 -9.57 -5.61
CA ARG A 178 -7.71 -10.20 -6.27
C ARG A 178 -7.33 -11.27 -7.28
N THR A 179 -6.17 -11.15 -7.92
CA THR A 179 -5.70 -12.10 -8.95
C THR A 179 -5.15 -13.40 -8.37
N THR A 180 -4.87 -13.44 -7.07
CA THR A 180 -4.15 -14.55 -6.42
C THR A 180 -4.89 -15.09 -5.20
N VAL A 181 -5.47 -14.22 -4.37
CA VAL A 181 -6.02 -14.57 -3.05
C VAL A 181 -7.51 -14.28 -3.00
N TYR A 182 -8.29 -15.32 -2.75
CA TYR A 182 -9.74 -15.22 -2.64
C TYR A 182 -10.15 -14.94 -1.21
N PHE A 183 -11.07 -14.01 -1.03
CA PHE A 183 -11.66 -13.66 0.26
C PHE A 183 -12.84 -14.59 0.57
N ASP A 184 -12.83 -15.23 1.74
CA ASP A 184 -13.90 -16.13 2.19
C ASP A 184 -14.75 -15.51 3.31
N GLY A 185 -14.12 -14.74 4.21
CA GLY A 185 -14.80 -14.14 5.34
C GLY A 185 -13.85 -13.40 6.27
N HIS A 186 -14.40 -12.69 7.25
CA HIS A 186 -13.58 -12.10 8.31
C HIS A 186 -14.35 -12.01 9.62
N ASN A 187 -13.60 -11.90 10.70
CA ASN A 187 -14.08 -11.64 12.05
C ASN A 187 -13.14 -10.68 12.77
N LEU A 188 -13.69 -9.81 13.60
CA LEU A 188 -12.93 -8.84 14.37
C LEU A 188 -13.05 -9.14 15.86
N ILE A 189 -11.93 -9.47 16.50
CA ILE A 189 -11.90 -9.80 17.94
C ILE A 189 -11.33 -8.62 18.71
N GLN A 190 -12.15 -7.99 19.55
CA GLN A 190 -11.73 -6.85 20.38
C GLN A 190 -10.88 -7.31 21.55
N PHE A 191 -9.72 -6.67 21.75
CA PHE A 191 -8.92 -6.89 22.94
C PHE A 191 -9.53 -6.11 24.12
N GLN A 192 -10.23 -6.82 25.00
CA GLN A 192 -10.99 -6.21 26.11
C GLN A 192 -10.11 -5.42 27.09
N ASN A 193 -8.82 -5.73 27.16
CA ASN A 193 -7.85 -5.06 28.02
C ASN A 193 -7.13 -3.90 27.33
N SER A 194 -7.45 -3.59 26.06
CA SER A 194 -6.83 -2.50 25.34
C SER A 194 -7.34 -1.15 25.84
N VAL A 195 -6.43 -0.19 25.96
CA VAL A 195 -6.74 1.23 26.22
C VAL A 195 -6.45 2.10 25.00
N MET A 196 -6.01 1.48 23.90
CA MET A 196 -5.65 2.13 22.64
C MET A 196 -6.56 1.70 21.48
N GLY A 197 -7.68 1.02 21.72
CA GLY A 197 -8.62 0.58 20.67
C GLY A 197 -8.12 -0.61 19.83
N ARG A 198 -7.23 -1.45 20.39
CA ARG A 198 -6.61 -2.56 19.68
C ARG A 198 -7.54 -3.76 19.50
N ASN A 199 -7.37 -4.46 18.39
CA ASN A 199 -8.12 -5.66 18.05
C ASN A 199 -7.27 -6.64 17.23
N LEU A 200 -7.80 -7.83 17.02
CA LEU A 200 -7.27 -8.87 16.14
C LEU A 200 -8.22 -9.05 14.95
N LEU A 201 -7.78 -8.57 13.79
CA LEU A 201 -8.49 -8.79 12.53
C LEU A 201 -8.16 -10.19 11.99
N CYS A 202 -9.17 -11.06 11.98
CA CYS A 202 -9.07 -12.42 11.45
C CYS A 202 -9.72 -12.45 10.07
N VAL A 203 -8.95 -12.73 9.02
CA VAL A 203 -9.45 -12.89 7.64
C VAL A 203 -9.27 -14.34 7.20
N GLU A 204 -10.36 -14.92 6.71
CA GLU A 204 -10.39 -16.24 6.08
C GLU A 204 -10.28 -16.05 4.57
N ALA A 205 -9.34 -16.76 3.96
CA ALA A 205 -9.03 -16.64 2.54
C ALA A 205 -8.53 -17.97 1.98
N HIS A 206 -8.45 -18.09 0.65
CA HIS A 206 -7.83 -19.24 0.02
C HIS A 206 -7.05 -18.89 -1.24
N ILE A 207 -6.12 -19.79 -1.59
CA ILE A 207 -5.34 -19.77 -2.82
C ILE A 207 -5.42 -21.17 -3.43
N GLY A 208 -6.20 -21.33 -4.51
CA GLY A 208 -6.51 -22.66 -5.03
C GLY A 208 -7.20 -23.52 -3.96
N GLU A 209 -6.61 -24.66 -3.60
CA GLU A 209 -7.13 -25.54 -2.54
C GLU A 209 -6.58 -25.19 -1.13
N VAL A 210 -5.60 -24.30 -1.03
CA VAL A 210 -4.96 -23.94 0.24
C VAL A 210 -5.81 -22.92 0.98
N LYS A 211 -6.31 -23.28 2.17
CA LYS A 211 -7.04 -22.39 3.07
C LYS A 211 -6.09 -21.62 3.99
N LEU A 212 -6.34 -20.34 4.15
CA LEU A 212 -5.54 -19.42 4.96
C LEU A 212 -6.40 -18.80 6.07
N ASN A 213 -5.85 -18.72 7.28
CA ASN A 213 -6.33 -17.82 8.33
C ASN A 213 -5.27 -16.75 8.54
N LEU A 214 -5.65 -15.49 8.29
CA LEU A 214 -4.77 -14.34 8.33
C LEU A 214 -5.14 -13.52 9.56
N LEU A 215 -4.17 -13.33 10.45
CA LEU A 215 -4.35 -12.66 11.72
C LEU A 215 -3.47 -11.41 11.72
N ASN A 216 -4.10 -10.24 11.57
CA ASN A 216 -3.43 -8.94 11.62
C ASN A 216 -3.77 -8.24 12.94
N ALA A 217 -2.76 -7.72 13.64
CA ALA A 217 -2.95 -6.94 14.85
C ALA A 217 -1.94 -5.80 14.97
N HIS A 218 -2.31 -4.82 15.79
CA HIS A 218 -1.39 -3.84 16.35
C HIS A 218 -1.49 -3.96 17.88
N LEU A 219 -0.56 -4.68 18.52
CA LEU A 219 -0.64 -4.94 19.97
C LEU A 219 -0.24 -3.71 20.78
N GLU A 220 -0.73 -3.63 22.03
CA GLU A 220 -0.60 -2.48 22.91
C GLU A 220 0.83 -1.89 22.90
N SER A 221 0.91 -0.59 22.60
CA SER A 221 2.20 0.10 22.40
C SER A 221 2.88 0.45 23.72
N THR A 222 4.10 0.98 23.61
CA THR A 222 4.94 1.46 24.72
C THR A 222 5.32 0.39 25.76
N ALA A 223 6.29 0.71 26.63
CA ALA A 223 6.85 -0.27 27.54
C ALA A 223 5.92 -0.56 28.74
N GLU A 224 5.12 0.43 29.14
CA GLU A 224 4.25 0.39 30.31
C GLU A 224 3.11 -0.63 30.17
N PHE A 225 2.67 -0.88 28.94
CA PHE A 225 1.54 -1.78 28.64
C PHE A 225 1.98 -3.23 28.32
N SER A 226 3.12 -3.65 28.87
CA SER A 226 3.66 -5.01 28.73
C SER A 226 2.65 -6.11 29.10
N ARG A 227 1.87 -5.90 30.16
CA ARG A 227 0.83 -6.86 30.58
C ARG A 227 -0.27 -7.00 29.52
N GLN A 228 -0.79 -5.89 29.01
CA GLN A 228 -1.84 -5.89 28.00
C GLN A 228 -1.35 -6.59 26.74
N ARG A 229 -0.18 -6.17 26.24
CA ARG A 229 0.45 -6.74 25.04
C ARG A 229 0.69 -8.25 25.15
N THR A 230 1.18 -8.74 26.28
CA THR A 230 1.43 -10.19 26.46
C THR A 230 0.14 -11.01 26.57
N GLU A 231 -0.91 -10.47 27.20
CA GLU A 231 -2.25 -11.09 27.21
C GLU A 231 -2.86 -11.14 25.80
N GLN A 232 -2.69 -10.07 25.01
CA GLN A 232 -3.15 -9.99 23.62
C GLN A 232 -2.39 -10.98 22.71
N LEU A 233 -1.07 -11.09 22.86
CA LEU A 233 -0.25 -12.08 22.16
C LEU A 233 -0.71 -13.51 22.46
N SER A 234 -0.99 -13.80 23.73
CA SER A 234 -1.51 -15.10 24.17
C SER A 234 -2.86 -15.44 23.53
N MET A 235 -3.72 -14.42 23.36
CA MET A 235 -4.99 -14.56 22.65
C MET A 235 -4.77 -14.88 21.17
N ALA A 236 -3.83 -14.22 20.50
CA ALA A 236 -3.48 -14.51 19.11
C ALA A 236 -2.97 -15.95 18.93
N PHE A 237 -2.06 -16.42 19.79
CA PHE A 237 -1.62 -17.83 19.75
C PHE A 237 -2.74 -18.83 20.00
N SER A 238 -3.67 -18.51 20.91
CA SER A 238 -4.84 -19.35 21.16
C SER A 238 -5.76 -19.41 19.93
N ARG A 239 -5.90 -18.30 19.21
CA ARG A 239 -6.64 -18.25 17.94
C ARG A 239 -5.96 -19.06 16.86
N MET A 240 -4.63 -18.99 16.74
CA MET A 240 -3.86 -19.81 15.79
C MET A 240 -4.06 -21.30 16.03
N LYS A 241 -3.98 -21.75 17.29
CA LYS A 241 -4.19 -23.17 17.64
C LYS A 241 -5.60 -23.68 17.42
N SER A 242 -6.58 -22.79 17.44
CA SER A 242 -7.99 -23.14 17.24
C SER A 242 -8.37 -23.21 15.75
N ALA A 243 -7.44 -22.92 14.84
CA ALA A 243 -7.65 -23.06 13.40
C ALA A 243 -7.88 -24.52 13.00
N ALA A 244 -8.63 -24.72 11.91
CA ALA A 244 -8.88 -26.07 11.40
C ALA A 244 -7.58 -26.71 10.90
N ASN A 245 -7.42 -28.02 11.12
CA ASN A 245 -6.21 -28.79 10.77
C ASN A 245 -5.85 -28.74 9.27
N ASN A 246 -6.79 -28.36 8.39
CA ASN A 246 -6.60 -28.25 6.95
C ASN A 246 -6.40 -26.80 6.47
N SER A 247 -5.98 -25.90 7.36
CA SER A 247 -5.72 -24.50 7.05
C SER A 247 -4.35 -24.06 7.56
N SER A 248 -3.68 -23.19 6.80
CA SER A 248 -2.44 -22.55 7.21
C SER A 248 -2.77 -21.22 7.88
N THR A 249 -2.19 -20.96 9.05
CA THR A 249 -2.45 -19.72 9.79
C THR A 249 -1.20 -18.84 9.82
N ILE A 250 -1.37 -17.56 9.50
CA ILE A 250 -0.32 -16.55 9.58
C ILE A 250 -0.77 -15.47 10.55
N PHE A 251 0.06 -15.19 11.56
CA PHE A 251 -0.10 -14.05 12.46
C PHE A 251 1.08 -13.12 12.27
N ALA A 252 0.79 -11.85 11.97
CA ALA A 252 1.79 -10.80 11.80
C ALA A 252 1.17 -9.43 12.08
N GLY A 253 2.02 -8.44 12.32
CA GLY A 253 1.57 -7.07 12.55
C GLY A 253 2.67 -6.21 13.16
N ASP A 254 2.26 -5.14 13.82
CA ASP A 254 3.11 -4.42 14.77
C ASP A 254 2.81 -4.98 16.16
N LEU A 255 3.65 -5.88 16.65
CA LEU A 255 3.38 -6.55 17.92
C LEU A 255 3.94 -5.79 19.10
N ASN A 256 4.72 -4.70 18.90
CA ASN A 256 5.36 -3.92 19.96
C ASN A 256 6.19 -4.75 20.96
N LEU A 257 6.60 -5.97 20.58
CA LEU A 257 7.19 -6.96 21.50
C LEU A 257 8.65 -6.67 21.81
N ARG A 258 9.03 -6.96 23.05
CA ARG A 258 10.44 -7.05 23.46
C ARG A 258 10.82 -8.52 23.61
N ASP A 259 12.09 -8.87 23.37
CA ASP A 259 12.60 -10.25 23.46
C ASP A 259 12.16 -10.96 24.76
N LYS A 260 12.25 -10.27 25.91
CA LYS A 260 11.83 -10.81 27.22
C LYS A 260 10.36 -11.24 27.28
N GLU A 261 9.49 -10.60 26.50
CA GLU A 261 8.05 -10.89 26.47
C GLU A 261 7.77 -12.12 25.60
N VAL A 262 8.51 -12.27 24.50
CA VAL A 262 8.46 -13.46 23.65
C VAL A 262 8.94 -14.69 24.42
N GLU A 263 10.07 -14.57 25.14
CA GLU A 263 10.61 -15.62 26.00
C GLU A 263 9.61 -16.07 27.08
N GLN A 264 8.89 -15.11 27.67
CA GLN A 264 7.85 -15.38 28.68
C GLN A 264 6.60 -16.03 28.08
N ALA A 265 6.16 -15.56 26.91
CA ALA A 265 4.98 -16.06 26.23
C ALA A 265 5.16 -17.52 25.78
N ARG A 266 6.39 -17.95 25.52
CA ARG A 266 6.78 -19.28 25.02
C ARG A 266 5.99 -19.67 23.77
N LEU A 267 6.59 -19.41 22.61
CA LEU A 267 6.06 -19.85 21.33
C LEU A 267 5.62 -21.33 21.39
N PRO A 268 4.37 -21.64 21.01
CA PRO A 268 3.93 -23.01 20.85
C PRO A 268 4.80 -23.80 19.88
N GLY A 269 4.99 -25.10 20.12
CA GLY A 269 5.93 -25.92 19.34
C GLY A 269 5.59 -26.09 17.86
N ASP A 270 4.37 -25.78 17.46
CA ASP A 270 3.84 -25.79 16.09
C ASP A 270 3.77 -24.39 15.44
N ILE A 271 4.23 -23.36 16.15
CA ILE A 271 4.28 -21.98 15.69
C ILE A 271 5.73 -21.55 15.56
N TYR A 272 6.05 -20.93 14.42
CA TYR A 272 7.40 -20.50 14.08
C TYR A 272 7.41 -18.99 13.87
N ASP A 273 8.40 -18.32 14.46
CA ASP A 273 8.78 -16.97 14.06
C ASP A 273 9.55 -17.03 12.74
N LEU A 274 9.12 -16.28 11.72
CA LEU A 274 9.72 -16.34 10.39
C LEU A 274 11.13 -15.76 10.34
N TRP A 275 11.43 -14.68 11.09
CA TRP A 275 12.79 -14.13 11.15
C TRP A 275 13.74 -15.15 11.79
N GLU A 276 13.29 -15.83 12.84
CA GLU A 276 14.07 -16.91 13.47
C GLU A 276 14.25 -18.13 12.55
N ALA A 277 13.15 -18.61 11.96
CA ALA A 277 13.17 -19.77 11.06
C ALA A 277 14.00 -19.52 9.78
N CYS A 278 14.08 -18.26 9.34
CA CYS A 278 14.92 -17.84 8.22
C CYS A 278 16.35 -17.46 8.62
N GLY A 279 16.81 -17.84 9.82
CA GLY A 279 18.22 -17.77 10.21
C GLY A 279 18.64 -16.48 10.90
N ARG A 280 17.71 -15.69 11.44
CA ARG A 280 17.99 -14.52 12.31
C ARG A 280 18.93 -13.50 11.65
N ARG A 281 18.68 -13.18 10.39
CA ARG A 281 19.49 -12.24 9.60
C ARG A 281 19.51 -10.87 10.27
N ASN A 282 20.70 -10.33 10.55
CA ASN A 282 20.88 -9.08 11.32
C ASN A 282 20.38 -7.86 10.55
N GLU A 283 20.49 -7.88 9.23
CA GLU A 283 20.09 -6.79 8.33
C GLU A 283 18.57 -6.53 8.32
N CYS A 284 17.75 -7.48 8.74
CA CYS A 284 16.30 -7.35 8.88
C CYS A 284 15.80 -7.58 10.32
N ARG A 285 16.70 -7.49 11.31
CA ARG A 285 16.34 -7.66 12.73
C ARG A 285 15.51 -6.51 13.28
N TRP A 286 15.85 -5.28 12.90
CA TRP A 286 15.22 -4.07 13.41
C TRP A 286 14.24 -3.51 12.39
N THR A 287 12.97 -3.47 12.76
CA THR A 287 11.85 -2.95 11.98
C THR A 287 11.45 -1.54 12.39
N TRP A 288 11.89 -1.09 13.57
CA TRP A 288 11.78 0.28 14.06
C TRP A 288 13.14 0.71 14.63
N ASP A 289 13.79 1.67 13.98
CA ASP A 289 15.15 2.09 14.33
C ASP A 289 15.27 3.60 14.15
N THR A 290 15.27 4.37 15.24
CA THR A 290 15.36 5.84 15.14
C THR A 290 16.76 6.38 14.88
N GLN A 291 17.78 5.51 14.83
CA GLN A 291 19.10 5.92 14.35
C GLN A 291 19.12 5.98 12.81
N ARG A 292 18.23 5.24 12.15
CA ARG A 292 18.10 5.17 10.69
C ARG A 292 16.87 5.88 10.17
N ASN A 293 15.78 5.86 10.93
CA ASN A 293 14.51 6.50 10.60
C ASN A 293 14.34 7.78 11.43
N THR A 294 14.40 8.94 10.77
CA THR A 294 14.32 10.25 11.41
C THR A 294 12.90 10.83 11.43
N ASN A 295 11.86 10.02 11.19
CA ASN A 295 10.47 10.50 11.21
C ASN A 295 10.07 10.96 12.61
N LEU A 296 10.59 10.32 13.66
CA LEU A 296 10.45 10.76 15.04
C LEU A 296 11.73 11.47 15.49
N GLU A 297 11.58 12.64 16.12
CA GLU A 297 12.67 13.33 16.85
C GLU A 297 12.95 12.62 18.19
N ALA A 298 13.17 11.30 18.16
CA ALA A 298 13.42 10.49 19.34
C ALA A 298 14.69 9.66 19.17
N SER A 299 15.53 9.62 20.20
CA SER A 299 16.77 8.85 20.26
C SER A 299 16.56 7.52 21.01
N VAL A 300 15.83 6.56 20.43
CA VAL A 300 15.58 5.25 21.04
C VAL A 300 15.51 4.14 19.98
N LEU A 301 16.06 2.96 20.25
CA LEU A 301 15.89 1.75 19.43
C LEU A 301 14.80 0.87 20.06
N TRP A 302 13.80 0.42 19.29
CA TRP A 302 12.81 -0.56 19.74
C TRP A 302 12.72 -1.72 18.74
N LEU A 303 12.65 -2.94 19.25
CA LEU A 303 12.26 -4.09 18.44
C LEU A 303 10.74 -4.04 18.24
N ILE A 304 10.27 -4.12 17.00
CA ILE A 304 8.87 -4.41 16.68
C ILE A 304 8.87 -5.73 15.90
N VAL A 305 8.74 -6.85 16.61
CA VAL A 305 8.47 -8.14 15.96
C VAL A 305 7.03 -8.15 15.46
#